data_AF-A0A3T0SYP8-F1
#
_entry.id   AF-A0A3T0SYP8-F1
#
_cell.length_a   1.000
_cell.length_b   1.000
_cell.length_c   1.000
_cell.angle_alpha   90.00
_cell.angle_beta   90.00
_cell.angle_gamma   90.00
#
_symmetry.space_group_name_H-M   'P 1'
#
loop_
_entity.id
_entity.type
_entity.pdbx_description
1 polymer ?
#
loop_
_entity_poly.entity_id
_entity_poly.type
_entity_poly.pdbx_seq_one_letter_code
_entity_poly.pdbx_strand_id
1 'polypeptide(L)' 'MFVAWVASLPDVTDEEASVLQAVGFLSASLRISADLAFVALRTEADTTGLDLAAVAREVLTHRRSIAAPRPEGCPCA' A
#
# COMPACT_ATOMS: atom_id res chain seq x y z
N MET A 1 -10.26 -13.87 -2.24
CA MET A 1 -9.12 -13.90 -1.29
C MET A 1 -7.84 -13.58 -2.05
N PHE A 2 -7.42 -12.31 -2.06
CA PHE A 2 -6.16 -11.90 -2.72
C PHE A 2 -4.92 -12.25 -1.87
N VAL A 3 -5.10 -12.21 -0.54
CA VAL A 3 -4.09 -12.53 0.49
C VAL A 3 -3.56 -13.97 0.38
N ALA A 4 -4.43 -14.94 0.09
CA ALA A 4 -4.05 -16.35 -0.03
C ALA A 4 -3.23 -16.66 -1.30
N TRP A 5 -3.35 -15.85 -2.35
CA TRP A 5 -2.57 -16.02 -3.58
C TRP A 5 -1.13 -15.53 -3.43
N VAL A 6 -0.92 -14.39 -2.75
CA VAL A 6 0.43 -13.87 -2.50
C VAL A 6 1.28 -14.86 -1.69
N ALA A 7 0.69 -15.52 -0.69
CA ALA A 7 1.38 -16.55 0.09
C ALA A 7 1.71 -17.83 -0.69
N SER A 8 1.19 -17.99 -1.92
CA SER A 8 1.46 -19.14 -2.79
C SER A 8 2.63 -18.91 -3.75
N LEU A 9 3.23 -17.71 -3.76
CA LEU A 9 4.34 -17.37 -4.64
C LEU A 9 5.65 -17.90 -4.04
N PRO A 10 6.36 -18.83 -4.72
CA PRO A 10 7.49 -19.57 -4.14
C PRO A 10 8.79 -18.75 -3.97
N ASP A 11 8.78 -17.45 -4.27
CA ASP A 11 9.98 -16.59 -4.28
C ASP A 11 9.74 -15.22 -3.63
N VAL A 12 8.62 -15.04 -2.93
CA VAL A 12 8.27 -13.75 -2.32
C VAL A 12 8.66 -13.78 -0.85
N THR A 13 9.57 -12.89 -0.46
CA THR A 13 9.94 -12.71 0.94
C THR A 13 8.74 -12.22 1.75
N ASP A 14 8.73 -12.45 3.06
CA ASP A 14 7.65 -11.96 3.95
C ASP A 14 7.47 -10.43 3.86
N GLU A 15 8.55 -9.71 3.58
CA GLU A 15 8.55 -8.27 3.36
C GLU A 15 7.84 -7.88 2.07
N GLU A 16 8.16 -8.54 0.96
CA GLU A 16 7.49 -8.31 -0.33
C GLU A 16 6.01 -8.73 -0.27
N ALA A 17 5.70 -9.82 0.44
CA ALA A 17 4.34 -10.27 0.66
C ALA A 17 3.53 -9.20 1.43
N SER A 18 4.12 -8.60 2.46
CA SER A 18 3.51 -7.52 3.24
C SER A 18 3.20 -6.30 2.36
N VAL A 19 4.13 -5.91 1.47
CA VAL A 19 3.94 -4.80 0.54
C VAL A 19 2.80 -5.08 -0.45
N LEU A 20 2.81 -6.26 -1.09
CA LEU A 20 1.75 -6.65 -2.03
C LEU A 20 0.37 -6.72 -1.38
N GLN A 21 0.29 -7.23 -0.15
CA GLN A 21 -0.95 -7.26 0.62
C GLN A 21 -1.44 -5.85 0.96
N ALA A 22 -0.56 -4.94 1.40
CA ALA A 22 -0.91 -3.56 1.69
C ALA A 22 -1.38 -2.81 0.43
N VAL A 23 -0.71 -3.01 -0.71
CA VAL A 23 -1.13 -2.46 -2.01
C VAL A 23 -2.52 -2.96 -2.40
N GLY A 24 -2.78 -4.27 -2.26
CA GLY A 24 -4.10 -4.84 -2.53
C GLY A 24 -5.18 -4.27 -1.61
N PHE A 25 -4.87 -4.13 -0.32
CA PHE A 25 -5.76 -3.53 0.67
C PHE A 25 -6.08 -2.07 0.34
N LEU A 26 -5.07 -1.25 0.03
CA LEU A 26 -5.24 0.17 -0.31
C LEU A 26 -5.98 0.35 -1.64
N SER A 27 -5.66 -0.45 -2.66
CA SER A 27 -6.35 -0.45 -3.94
C SER A 27 -7.85 -0.73 -3.76
N ALA A 28 -8.19 -1.74 -2.96
CA ALA A 28 -9.59 -2.07 -2.67
C ALA A 28 -10.28 -1.00 -1.81
N SER A 29 -9.61 -0.50 -0.78
CA SER A 29 -10.18 0.45 0.20
C SER A 29 -10.38 1.85 -0.41
N LEU A 30 -9.42 2.31 -1.21
CA LEU A 30 -9.43 3.64 -1.82
C LEU A 30 -10.00 3.64 -3.24
N ARG A 31 -10.33 2.45 -3.79
CA ARG A 31 -10.80 2.25 -5.18
C ARG A 31 -9.87 2.87 -6.23
N ILE A 32 -8.56 2.71 -6.02
CA ILE A 32 -7.50 3.16 -6.93
C ILE A 32 -6.78 1.97 -7.57
N SER A 33 -6.02 2.20 -8.63
CA SER A 33 -5.18 1.16 -9.23
C SER A 33 -4.09 0.70 -8.24
N ALA A 34 -3.61 -0.54 -8.42
CA ALA A 34 -2.52 -1.08 -7.63
C ALA A 34 -1.23 -0.23 -7.75
N ASP A 35 -0.99 0.35 -8.93
CA ASP A 35 0.12 1.27 -9.18
C ASP A 35 0.01 2.53 -8.30
N LEU A 36 -1.16 3.19 -8.29
CA LEU A 36 -1.40 4.36 -7.44
C LEU A 36 -1.33 4.02 -5.95
N ALA A 37 -1.81 2.85 -5.55
CA ALA A 37 -1.71 2.37 -4.18
C ALA A 37 -0.25 2.14 -3.76
N PHE A 38 0.58 1.59 -4.67
CA PHE A 38 2.01 1.43 -4.44
C PHE A 38 2.72 2.78 -4.35
N VAL A 39 2.41 3.74 -5.22
CA VAL A 39 2.96 5.09 -5.16
C VAL A 39 2.60 5.78 -3.84
N ALA A 40 1.35 5.65 -3.38
CA ALA A 40 0.91 6.20 -2.10
C ALA A 40 1.67 5.58 -0.93
N LEU A 41 1.81 4.26 -0.91
CA LEU A 41 2.56 3.53 0.11
C LEU A 41 4.05 3.92 0.13
N ARG A 42 4.66 4.07 -1.05
CA ARG A 42 6.06 4.50 -1.19
C ARG A 42 6.27 5.94 -0.73
N THR A 43 5.38 6.84 -1.13
CA THR A 43 5.42 8.25 -0.71
C THR A 43 5.35 8.38 0.81
N GLU A 44 4.51 7.56 1.46
CA GLU A 44 4.39 7.51 2.91
C GLU A 44 5.67 7.01 3.59
N ALA A 45 6.32 5.98 3.02
CA ALA A 45 7.61 5.47 3.49
C ALA A 45 8.71 6.52 3.39
N ASP A 46 8.84 7.18 2.24
CA ASP A 46 9.78 8.29 2.01
C ASP A 46 9.52 9.46 2.98
N THR A 47 8.25 9.85 3.17
CA THR A 47 7.89 10.98 4.04
C THR A 47 8.19 10.70 5.51
N THR A 48 8.04 9.45 5.95
CA THR A 48 8.28 9.06 7.34
C THR A 48 9.69 8.54 7.60
N GLY A 49 10.52 8.42 6.56
CA GLY A 49 11.87 7.85 6.66
C GLY A 49 11.87 6.38 7.11
N LEU A 50 10.76 5.67 6.87
CA LEU A 50 10.60 4.27 7.25
C LEU A 50 10.80 3.35 6.06
N ASP A 51 11.11 2.09 6.36
CA ASP A 51 11.14 1.05 5.35
C ASP A 51 9.73 0.77 4.79
N LEU A 52 9.66 0.47 3.49
CA LEU A 52 8.41 0.23 2.78
C LEU A 52 7.61 -0.95 3.36
N ALA A 53 8.28 -2.03 3.74
CA ALA A 53 7.65 -3.19 4.35
C ALA A 53 7.18 -2.88 5.78
N ALA A 54 7.88 -2.02 6.50
CA ALA A 54 7.45 -1.54 7.81
C ALA A 54 6.13 -0.73 7.70
N VAL A 55 6.05 0.21 6.76
CA VAL A 55 4.81 0.97 6.51
C VAL A 55 3.67 0.06 6.05
N ALA A 56 3.96 -0.91 5.17
CA ALA A 56 2.98 -1.89 4.72
C ALA A 56 2.37 -2.67 5.90
N ARG A 57 3.20 -3.12 6.84
CA ARG A 57 2.75 -3.81 8.06
C ARG A 57 1.92 -2.90 8.98
N GLU A 58 2.27 -1.62 9.12
CA GLU A 58 1.48 -0.65 9.90
C GLU A 58 0.09 -0.41 9.29
N VAL A 59 0.00 -0.37 7.96
CA VAL A 59 -1.27 -0.23 7.23
C VAL A 59 -2.14 -1.47 7.45
N LEU A 60 -1.58 -2.68 7.29
CA LEU A 60 -2.31 -3.93 7.49
C LEU A 60 -2.79 -4.12 8.93
N THR A 61 -2.02 -3.65 9.91
CA THR A 61 -2.37 -3.69 11.34
C THR A 61 -3.27 -2.53 11.79
N HIS A 62 -3.79 -1.73 10.84
CA HIS A 62 -4.65 -0.57 11.09
C HIS A 62 -4.03 0.50 12.01
N ARG A 63 -2.71 0.51 12.16
CA ARG A 63 -1.99 1.52 12.95
C ARG A 63 -1.71 2.79 12.17
N ARG A 64 -1.81 2.73 10.85
CA ARG A 64 -1.62 3.89 9.96
C ARG A 64 -2.69 3.93 8.88
N SER A 65 -3.24 5.11 8.64
CA SER A 65 -4.17 5.37 7.54
C SER A 65 -3.45 6.15 6.44
N ILE A 66 -3.49 5.66 5.21
CA ILE A 66 -2.94 6.34 4.03
C ILE A 66 -4.10 6.98 3.27
N ALA A 67 -4.02 8.28 3.04
CA ALA A 67 -4.97 9.00 2.21
C ALA A 67 -4.71 8.70 0.73
N ALA A 68 -5.77 8.69 -0.09
CA ALA A 68 -5.60 8.56 -1.53
C ALA A 68 -4.71 9.72 -2.05
N PRO A 69 -3.79 9.44 -2.99
CA PRO A 69 -2.99 10.48 -3.61
C PRO A 69 -3.94 11.48 -4.26
N ARG A 70 -3.82 12.76 -3.89
CA ARG A 70 -4.65 13.80 -4.50
C ARG A 70 -4.26 13.89 -5.98
N PRO A 71 -5.22 13.83 -6.91
CA PRO A 71 -4.93 14.19 -8.28
C PRO A 71 -4.53 15.67 -8.29
N GLU A 72 -3.30 15.95 -8.74
CA GLU A 72 -2.87 17.30 -9.11
C GLU A 72 -3.82 17.77 -10.22
N GLY A 73 -4.85 18.55 -9.87
CA GLY A 73 -5.86 19.00 -10.82
C GLY A 73 -7.32 18.91 -10.39
N CYS A 74 -7.63 18.70 -9.11
CA CYS A 74 -8.98 18.97 -8.62
C CYS A 74 -9.12 20.48 -8.31
N PRO A 75 -9.77 21.31 -9.14
CA PRO A 75 -10.15 22.65 -8.71
C PRO A 75 -11.20 22.49 -7.62
N CYS A 76 -10.80 22.71 -6.37
CA CYS A 76 -11.78 22.93 -5.31
C CYS A 76 -12.53 24.23 -5.65
N ALA A 77 -13.84 24.13 -5.89
CA ALA A 77 -14.79 25.22 -5.79
C ALA A 77 -15.19 25.42 -4.33
#